data_AF-X1BWJ3-F1
#
_entry.id   AF-X1BWJ3-F1
#
_cell.length_a   1.000
_cell.length_b   1.000
_cell.length_c   1.000
_cell.angle_alpha   90.00
_cell.angle_beta   90.00
_cell.angle_gamma   90.00
#
_symmetry.space_group_name_H-M   'P 1'
#
loop_
_entity.id
_entity.type
_entity.pdbx_description
1 polymer ?
#
loop_
_entity_poly.entity_id
_entity_poly.type
_entity_poly.pdbx_seq_one_letter_code
_entity_poly.pdbx_strand_id
1 'polypeptide(L)' 'MNKTTQPIISIIVPLYNSFQTLSATINSILKQELQDFEIIIVNDGSTDKSTNLALNWQKKDSRIKYLFQENK' A
#
# COMPACT_ATOMS: atom_id res chain seq x y z
N MET A 1 10.71 -26.46 4.89
CA MET A 1 11.35 -25.14 5.07
C MET A 1 10.50 -24.14 4.31
N ASN A 2 9.82 -23.23 5.02
CA ASN A 2 8.97 -22.23 4.36
C ASN A 2 9.88 -21.15 3.79
N LYS A 3 10.15 -21.21 2.49
CA LYS A 3 10.74 -20.09 1.76
C LYS A 3 9.72 -18.95 1.84
N THR A 4 9.98 -17.95 2.67
CA THR A 4 9.36 -16.63 2.47
C THR A 4 9.90 -16.14 1.13
N THR A 5 9.12 -16.37 0.07
CA THR A 5 9.43 -15.88 -1.27
C THR A 5 9.45 -14.36 -1.19
N GLN A 6 10.65 -13.78 -1.24
CA GLN A 6 10.79 -12.32 -1.33
C GLN A 6 10.17 -11.89 -2.67
N PRO A 7 9.32 -10.85 -2.66
CA PRO A 7 8.77 -10.34 -3.90
C PRO A 7 9.91 -9.82 -4.78
N ILE A 8 9.82 -10.03 -6.09
CA ILE A 8 10.83 -9.51 -7.01
C ILE A 8 10.76 -7.99 -7.18
N ILE A 9 9.60 -7.38 -6.87
CA ILE A 9 9.39 -5.94 -6.93
C ILE A 9 8.68 -5.46 -5.64
N SER A 10 9.20 -4.39 -5.06
CA SER A 10 8.52 -3.65 -3.98
C SER A 10 8.10 -2.28 -4.50
N ILE A 11 6.80 -1.99 -4.41
CA ILE A 11 6.21 -0.74 -4.90
C ILE A 11 5.90 0.14 -3.69
N ILE A 12 6.60 1.26 -3.55
CA ILE A 12 6.40 2.21 -2.46
C ILE A 12 5.34 3.24 -2.87
N VAL A 13 4.31 3.41 -2.04
CA VAL A 13 3.22 4.37 -2.25
C VAL A 13 3.22 5.37 -1.08
N PRO A 14 3.82 6.55 -1.25
CA PRO A 14 3.70 7.64 -0.29
C PRO A 14 2.23 8.07 -0.16
N LEU A 15 1.79 8.32 1.06
CA LEU A 15 0.42 8.68 1.37
C LEU A 15 0.38 9.87 2.32
N TYR A 16 -0.13 11.00 1.83
CA TYR A 16 -0.53 12.14 2.64
C TYR A 16 -1.83 12.74 2.08
N ASN A 17 -2.90 12.73 2.85
CA ASN A 17 -4.19 13.34 2.51
C ASN A 17 -4.70 13.05 1.07
N SER A 18 -4.54 11.81 0.61
CA SER A 18 -4.80 11.39 -0.78
C SER A 18 -5.98 10.42 -0.90
N PHE A 19 -7.04 10.61 -0.10
CA PHE A 19 -8.18 9.70 -0.05
C PHE A 19 -8.83 9.45 -1.42
N GLN A 20 -8.90 10.49 -2.27
CA GLN A 20 -9.57 10.44 -3.57
C GLN A 20 -8.81 9.59 -4.60
N THR A 21 -7.49 9.53 -4.52
CA THR A 21 -6.64 8.87 -5.54
C THR A 21 -6.14 7.51 -5.09
N LEU A 22 -6.01 7.27 -3.78
CA LEU A 22 -5.42 6.03 -3.23
C LEU A 22 -6.04 4.76 -3.82
N SER A 23 -7.37 4.67 -3.90
CA SER A 23 -8.02 3.47 -4.45
C SER A 23 -7.75 3.26 -5.94
N ALA A 24 -7.65 4.33 -6.73
CA ALA A 24 -7.33 4.21 -8.16
C ALA A 24 -5.87 3.75 -8.33
N THR A 25 -4.95 4.31 -7.54
CA THR A 25 -3.53 3.93 -7.51
C THR A 25 -3.36 2.46 -7.18
N ILE A 26 -3.93 1.99 -6.06
CA ILE A 26 -3.81 0.59 -5.64
C ILE A 26 -4.41 -0.34 -6.69
N ASN A 27 -5.62 -0.05 -7.20
CA ASN A 27 -6.23 -0.86 -8.26
C ASN A 27 -5.39 -0.93 -9.54
N SER A 28 -4.68 0.15 -9.91
CA SER A 28 -3.81 0.14 -11.09
C SER A 28 -2.61 -0.80 -10.92
N ILE A 29 -2.06 -0.86 -9.71
CA ILE A 29 -0.94 -1.75 -9.36
C ILE A 29 -1.42 -3.21 -9.31
N LEU A 30 -2.59 -3.46 -8.70
CA LEU A 30 -3.13 -4.82 -8.61
C LEU A 30 -3.45 -5.46 -9.98
N LYS A 31 -3.66 -4.64 -11.00
CA LYS A 31 -3.96 -5.06 -12.38
C LYS A 31 -2.73 -5.33 -13.25
N GLN A 32 -1.51 -5.18 -12.75
CA GLN A 32 -0.29 -5.48 -13.52
C GLN A 32 -0.24 -6.96 -13.92
N GLU A 33 0.35 -7.30 -15.06
CA GLU A 33 0.46 -8.72 -15.48
C GLU A 33 1.40 -9.52 -14.56
N LEU A 34 2.49 -8.88 -14.13
CA LEU A 34 3.42 -9.44 -13.15
C LEU A 34 2.81 -9.33 -11.76
N GLN A 35 2.59 -10.47 -11.08
CA GLN A 35 1.90 -10.52 -9.77
C GLN A 35 2.84 -10.71 -8.57
N ASP A 36 4.12 -11.01 -8.82
CA ASP A 36 5.14 -11.22 -7.78
C ASP A 36 5.70 -9.88 -7.28
N PHE A 37 4.87 -9.15 -6.54
CA PHE A 37 5.21 -7.87 -5.94
C PHE A 37 4.58 -7.70 -4.56
N GLU A 38 5.09 -6.71 -3.83
CA GLU A 38 4.42 -6.13 -2.66
C GLU A 38 4.14 -4.64 -2.87
N ILE A 39 3.14 -4.12 -2.15
CA ILE A 39 2.84 -2.70 -2.10
C ILE A 39 3.09 -2.23 -0.68
N ILE A 40 3.97 -1.24 -0.50
CA ILE A 40 4.28 -0.64 0.81
C ILE A 40 3.70 0.77 0.83
N ILE A 41 2.57 0.93 1.49
CA ILE A 41 1.95 2.25 1.72
C ILE A 41 2.65 2.90 2.90
N VAL A 42 3.25 4.07 2.69
CA VAL A 42 3.91 4.85 3.75
C VAL A 42 3.07 6.09 4.01
N ASN A 43 2.30 6.08 5.10
CA ASN A 43 1.47 7.20 5.50
C ASN A 43 2.27 8.20 6.35
N ASP A 44 2.37 9.42 5.85
CA ASP A 44 3.13 10.53 6.43
C ASP A 44 2.22 11.44 7.28
N GLY A 45 1.49 10.86 8.23
CA GLY A 45 0.64 11.63 9.13
C GLY A 45 -0.64 12.21 8.47
N SER A 46 -1.28 11.50 7.55
CA SER A 46 -2.58 11.94 6.97
C SER A 46 -3.63 12.20 8.06
N THR A 47 -4.34 13.32 7.94
CA THR A 47 -5.41 13.75 8.85
C THR A 47 -6.81 13.57 8.27
N ASP A 48 -6.90 13.19 6.99
CA ASP A 48 -8.15 12.87 6.30
C ASP A 48 -8.51 11.37 6.44
N LYS A 49 -9.39 10.87 5.56
CA LYS A 49 -9.85 9.47 5.57
C LYS A 49 -8.84 8.48 4.93
N SER A 50 -7.66 8.95 4.49
CA SER A 50 -6.65 8.14 3.81
C SER A 50 -6.17 6.95 4.65
N THR A 51 -5.93 7.18 5.95
CA THR A 51 -5.48 6.15 6.89
C THR A 51 -6.45 4.96 6.92
N ASN A 52 -7.74 5.22 7.11
CA ASN A 52 -8.76 4.18 7.16
C ASN A 52 -8.88 3.45 5.83
N LEU A 53 -8.75 4.17 4.72
CA LEU A 53 -8.78 3.56 3.39
C LEU A 53 -7.57 2.64 3.16
N ALA A 54 -6.36 3.05 3.55
CA ALA A 54 -5.15 2.24 3.43
C ALA A 54 -5.23 0.95 4.28
N LEU A 55 -5.70 1.06 5.52
CA LEU A 55 -5.90 -0.10 6.40
C LEU A 55 -6.95 -1.07 5.85
N ASN A 56 -8.01 -0.56 5.20
CA ASN A 56 -8.99 -1.41 4.52
C ASN A 56 -8.38 -2.15 3.32
N TRP A 57 -7.48 -1.51 2.57
CA TRP A 57 -6.73 -2.18 1.49
C TRP A 57 -5.79 -3.25 2.02
N GLN A 58 -5.04 -2.98 3.09
CA GLN A 58 -4.18 -3.96 3.77
C GLN A 58 -4.95 -5.21 4.21
N LYS A 59 -6.20 -5.05 4.70
CA LYS A 59 -7.05 -6.21 5.06
C LYS A 59 -7.54 -7.01 3.85
N LYS A 60 -7.64 -6.38 2.68
CA LYS A 60 -8.19 -7.00 1.45
C LYS A 60 -7.14 -7.77 0.65
N ASP A 61 -5.88 -7.37 0.71
CA ASP A 61 -4.81 -8.00 -0.07
C ASP A 61 -3.54 -8.11 0.79
N SER A 62 -3.05 -9.35 0.96
CA SER A 62 -1.90 -9.68 1.81
C SER A 62 -0.56 -9.14 1.27
N ARG A 63 -0.51 -8.71 0.01
CA ARG A 63 0.67 -8.06 -0.59
C ARG A 63 0.81 -6.61 -0.14
N ILE A 64 -0.24 -6.02 0.44
CA ILE A 64 -0.24 -4.63 0.88
C ILE A 64 0.25 -4.56 2.32
N LYS A 65 1.34 -3.83 2.52
CA LYS A 65 1.90 -3.47 3.82
C LYS A 65 1.64 -2.00 4.08
N TYR A 66 1.31 -1.66 5.33
CA TYR A 66 1.08 -0.29 5.76
C TYR A 66 2.12 0.10 6.81
N LEU A 67 2.77 1.23 6.58
CA LEU A 67 3.70 1.88 7.50
C LEU A 67 3.17 3.27 7.81
N PHE A 68 3.32 3.70 9.06
CA PHE A 68 2.96 5.04 9.50
C PHE A 68 4.19 5.75 10.06
N GLN A 69 4.33 7.02 9.73
CA GLN A 69 5.22 7.94 10.39
C GLN A 69 4.49 9.25 10.68
N GLU A 70 4.93 9.96 11.71
CA GLU A 70 4.47 11.33 11.97
C GLU A 70 4.99 12.26 10.89
N ASN A 71 4.15 13.20 10.46
CA ASN A 71 4.56 14.27 9.56
C ASN A 71 5.57 15.18 10.29
N LYS A 72 6.71 15.47 9.67
CA LYS A 72 7.80 16.28 10.25
C LYS A 72 8.00 17.59 9.52
#